data_AF-A0AAD5ZWR6-F1
#
_entry.id   AF-A0AAD5ZWR6-F1
#
_cell.length_a   1.000
_cell.length_b   1.000
_cell.length_c   1.000
_cell.angle_alpha   90.00
_cell.angle_beta   90.00
_cell.angle_gamma   90.00
#
_symmetry.space_group_name_H-M   'P 1'
#
loop_
_entity.id
_entity.type
_entity.pdbx_description
1 polymer ?
#
loop_
_entity_poly.entity_id
_entity_poly.type
_entity_poly.pdbx_seq_one_letter_code
_entity_poly.pdbx_strand_id
1 'polypeptide(L)'
;MVGTLKTSYWTAPILLLICCINVAYASVDCTTVLSLISGCSNYVEFGDPEPVLGTPCCDGMTNMYRVASDSVENKRSTCNCMLGFITMYNPNATAVARLPGLCGVSLGFTIDPSTACDTIP
;
A
#
# COMPACT_ATOMS: atom_id res chain seq x y z
N MET A 1 -3.99 19.94 15.42
CA MET A 1 -4.14 19.59 16.85
C MET A 1 -3.47 18.26 17.08
N VAL A 2 -2.15 18.29 17.22
CA VAL A 2 -1.32 17.10 17.49
C VAL A 2 -1.23 16.99 19.01
N GLY A 3 -1.79 15.92 19.56
CA GLY A 3 -1.84 15.70 21.00
C GLY A 3 -0.43 15.54 21.57
N THR A 4 -0.09 16.40 22.51
CA THR A 4 1.11 16.32 23.33
C THR A 4 0.94 15.17 24.34
N LEU A 5 1.61 14.03 24.13
CA LEU A 5 1.70 13.01 25.18
C LEU A 5 2.83 13.39 26.15
N LYS A 6 2.41 14.00 27.25
CA LYS A 6 3.22 14.27 28.43
C LYS A 6 3.50 12.95 29.16
N THR A 7 4.67 12.37 28.99
CA THR A 7 5.13 11.24 29.83
C THR A 7 6.19 11.71 30.80
N SER A 8 5.72 12.02 32.01
CA SER A 8 6.52 12.21 33.22
C SER A 8 6.66 10.86 33.95
N TYR A 9 7.66 10.76 34.82
CA TYR A 9 7.95 9.67 35.78
C TYR A 9 8.83 8.53 35.23
N TRP A 10 10.15 8.65 35.38
CA TRP A 10 10.99 8.30 36.55
C TRP A 10 11.37 6.81 36.58
N THR A 11 12.69 6.58 36.44
CA THR A 11 13.49 5.34 36.61
C THR A 11 13.76 4.49 35.35
N ALA A 12 15.01 4.00 35.30
CA ALA A 12 15.67 3.14 34.30
C ALA A 12 16.24 3.83 33.03
N PRO A 13 17.51 4.29 33.07
CA PRO A 13 18.27 4.63 31.87
C PRO A 13 18.79 3.33 31.26
N ILE A 14 18.33 2.92 30.08
CA ILE A 14 19.07 2.08 29.12
C ILE A 14 18.13 1.67 27.98
N LEU A 15 18.58 2.02 26.77
CA LEU A 15 18.39 1.28 25.55
C LEU A 15 16.97 1.12 25.02
N LEU A 16 16.57 2.05 24.15
CA LEU A 16 15.98 1.75 22.82
C LEU A 16 15.64 3.08 22.14
N LEU A 17 16.67 3.79 21.70
CA LEU A 17 16.54 4.92 20.78
C LEU A 17 16.68 4.38 19.35
N ILE A 18 15.77 3.47 18.97
CA ILE A 18 15.46 3.25 17.56
C ILE A 18 14.45 4.34 17.22
N CYS A 19 14.96 5.55 16.99
CA CYS A 19 14.18 6.52 16.27
C CYS A 19 14.17 6.01 14.82
N CYS A 20 13.08 5.33 14.43
CA CYS A 20 12.79 5.11 13.03
C CYS A 20 12.74 6.50 12.39
N ILE A 21 13.86 6.89 11.76
CA ILE A 21 13.93 8.06 10.91
C ILE A 21 13.10 7.67 9.69
N ASN A 22 11.78 7.80 9.81
CA ASN A 22 10.92 7.90 8.65
C ASN A 22 11.32 9.23 8.03
N VAL A 23 12.27 9.20 7.10
CA VAL A 23 12.45 10.33 6.20
C VAL A 23 11.17 10.37 5.39
N ALA A 24 10.21 11.14 5.89
CA ALA A 24 9.01 11.49 5.16
C ALA A 24 9.41 12.48 4.06
N TYR A 25 10.03 11.95 3.00
CA TYR A 25 9.61 12.36 1.68
C TYR A 25 8.11 12.07 1.63
N ALA A 26 7.31 12.89 0.98
CA ALA A 26 5.90 12.57 0.75
C ALA A 26 5.75 11.38 -0.22
N SER A 27 6.50 10.29 0.00
CA SER A 27 6.37 9.00 -0.64
C SER A 27 5.23 8.28 0.06
N VAL A 28 4.25 7.84 -0.73
CA VAL A 28 3.13 7.00 -0.29
C VAL A 28 3.63 5.89 0.64
N ASP A 29 3.11 5.86 1.87
CA ASP A 29 3.49 4.84 2.83
C ASP A 29 2.80 3.52 2.48
N CYS A 30 3.58 2.45 2.28
CA CYS A 30 3.02 1.16 1.90
C CYS A 30 2.05 0.59 2.96
N THR A 31 2.12 0.99 4.23
CA THR A 31 1.13 0.57 5.23
C THR A 31 -0.27 1.15 4.94
N THR A 32 -0.32 2.34 4.32
CA THR A 32 -1.58 2.92 3.84
C THR A 32 -2.14 2.07 2.72
N VAL A 33 -1.30 1.69 1.74
CA VAL A 33 -1.71 0.84 0.62
C VAL A 33 -2.13 -0.56 1.08
N LEU A 34 -1.40 -1.13 2.04
CA LEU A 34 -1.73 -2.40 2.67
C LEU A 34 -3.09 -2.34 3.37
N SER A 35 -3.40 -1.24 4.05
CA SER A 35 -4.70 -1.03 4.69
C SER A 35 -5.84 -1.02 3.67
N LEU A 36 -5.59 -0.50 2.47
CA LEU A 36 -6.57 -0.52 1.37
C LEU A 36 -6.76 -1.94 0.81
N ILE A 37 -5.68 -2.70 0.66
CA ILE A 37 -5.71 -4.11 0.24
C ILE A 37 -6.35 -5.00 1.31
N SER A 38 -6.27 -4.64 2.60
CA SER A 38 -6.87 -5.44 3.67
C SER A 38 -8.39 -5.61 3.49
N GLY A 39 -9.06 -4.63 2.87
CA GLY A 39 -10.47 -4.74 2.48
C GLY A 39 -10.73 -5.79 1.38
N CYS A 40 -9.68 -6.22 0.68
CA CYS A 40 -9.68 -7.21 -0.39
C CYS A 40 -9.15 -8.59 0.06
N SER A 41 -8.84 -8.78 1.35
CA SER A 41 -8.14 -9.97 1.85
C SER A 41 -8.79 -11.29 1.44
N ASN A 42 -10.12 -11.40 1.50
CA ASN A 42 -10.83 -12.61 1.07
C ASN A 42 -10.53 -12.97 -0.40
N TYR A 43 -10.56 -12.00 -1.31
CA TYR A 43 -10.20 -12.26 -2.70
C TYR A 43 -8.72 -12.59 -2.86
N VAL A 44 -7.85 -11.90 -2.11
CA VAL A 44 -6.41 -12.16 -2.16
C VAL A 44 -6.06 -13.54 -1.61
N GLU A 45 -6.76 -14.05 -0.60
CA GLU A 45 -6.52 -15.36 0.01
C GLU A 45 -7.16 -16.50 -0.77
N PHE A 46 -8.40 -16.33 -1.23
CA PHE A 46 -9.20 -17.41 -1.79
C PHE A 46 -9.47 -17.30 -3.29
N GLY A 47 -9.22 -16.14 -3.90
CA GLY A 47 -9.53 -15.86 -5.32
C GLY A 47 -11.01 -15.59 -5.61
N ASP A 48 -11.88 -15.74 -4.61
CA ASP A 48 -13.33 -15.59 -4.74
C ASP A 48 -13.98 -15.11 -3.42
N PRO A 49 -15.10 -14.36 -3.48
CA PRO A 49 -15.68 -13.76 -4.68
C PRO A 49 -14.84 -12.59 -5.20
N GLU A 50 -14.89 -12.34 -6.52
CA GLU A 50 -14.27 -11.15 -7.12
C GLU A 50 -14.81 -9.86 -6.48
N PRO A 51 -13.94 -8.86 -6.20
CA PRO A 51 -14.38 -7.60 -5.64
C PRO A 51 -15.23 -6.84 -6.65
N VAL A 52 -16.40 -6.40 -6.19
CA VAL A 52 -17.35 -5.60 -6.98
C VAL A 52 -17.21 -4.12 -6.67
N LEU A 53 -17.51 -3.27 -7.65
CA LEU A 53 -17.48 -1.82 -7.50
C LEU A 53 -18.40 -1.35 -6.37
N GLY A 54 -17.96 -0.35 -5.59
CA GLY A 54 -18.67 0.15 -4.42
C GLY A 54 -18.49 -0.70 -3.14
N THR A 55 -17.65 -1.74 -3.19
CA THR A 55 -17.17 -2.42 -1.97
C THR A 55 -16.02 -1.65 -1.32
N PRO A 56 -15.80 -1.82 -0.01
CA PRO A 56 -14.64 -1.22 0.66
C PRO A 56 -13.30 -1.59 0.00
N CYS A 57 -13.20 -2.78 -0.60
CA CYS A 57 -12.04 -3.18 -1.40
C CYS A 57 -11.83 -2.25 -2.59
N CYS A 58 -12.83 -2.07 -3.45
CA CYS A 58 -12.68 -1.25 -4.65
C CYS A 58 -12.65 0.25 -4.37
N ASP A 59 -13.30 0.72 -3.31
CA ASP A 59 -13.14 2.09 -2.83
C ASP A 59 -11.71 2.33 -2.34
N GLY A 60 -11.12 1.34 -1.66
CA GLY A 60 -9.72 1.35 -1.26
C GLY A 60 -8.78 1.47 -2.47
N MET A 61 -8.98 0.61 -3.48
CA MET A 61 -8.20 0.64 -4.72
C MET A 61 -8.34 1.97 -5.48
N THR A 62 -9.54 2.56 -5.50
CA THR A 62 -9.79 3.86 -6.13
C THR A 62 -9.06 4.99 -5.39
N ASN A 63 -9.06 4.97 -4.06
CA ASN A 63 -8.31 5.95 -3.26
C ASN A 63 -6.80 5.81 -3.50
N MET A 64 -6.28 4.58 -3.54
CA MET A 64 -4.88 4.33 -3.90
C MET A 64 -4.54 4.89 -5.28
N TYR A 65 -5.40 4.67 -6.28
CA TYR A 65 -5.21 5.22 -7.61
C TYR A 65 -5.13 6.75 -7.61
N ARG A 66 -5.99 7.39 -6.83
CA ARG A 66 -6.01 8.86 -6.71
C ARG A 66 -4.70 9.38 -6.11
N VAL A 67 -4.14 8.67 -5.13
CA VAL A 67 -2.82 8.98 -4.56
C VAL A 67 -1.70 8.74 -5.57
N ALA A 68 -1.72 7.60 -6.27
CA ALA A 68 -0.73 7.26 -7.29
C ALA A 68 -0.74 8.24 -8.47
N SER A 69 -1.90 8.81 -8.80
CA SER A 69 -2.07 9.75 -9.91
C SER A 69 -1.69 11.19 -9.57
N ASP A 70 -1.45 11.49 -8.29
CA ASP A 70 -1.14 12.85 -7.83
C ASP A 70 0.25 13.32 -8.29
N SER A 71 1.25 12.43 -8.25
CA SER A 71 2.64 12.74 -8.58
C SER A 71 3.36 11.51 -9.13
N VAL A 72 4.40 11.71 -9.95
CA VAL A 72 5.21 10.62 -10.52
C VAL A 72 5.88 9.81 -9.41
N GLU A 73 6.39 10.50 -8.39
CA GLU A 73 6.98 9.87 -7.21
C GLU A 73 5.98 8.96 -6.50
N ASN A 74 4.72 9.40 -6.36
CA ASN A 74 3.66 8.61 -5.73
C ASN A 74 3.30 7.37 -6.55
N LYS A 75 3.32 7.49 -7.88
CA LYS A 75 3.09 6.39 -8.80
C LYS A 75 4.17 5.32 -8.66
N ARG A 76 5.45 5.75 -8.61
CA ARG A 76 6.61 4.87 -8.39
C ARG A 76 6.57 4.22 -7.01
N SER A 77 6.25 4.97 -5.96
CA SER A 77 6.08 4.41 -4.60
C SER A 77 4.96 3.38 -4.56
N THR A 78 3.81 3.67 -5.15
CA THR A 78 2.67 2.74 -5.20
C THR A 78 3.03 1.46 -5.96
N CYS A 79 3.75 1.57 -7.08
CA CYS A 79 4.28 0.43 -7.81
C CYS A 79 5.17 -0.45 -6.92
N ASN A 80 6.14 0.15 -6.23
CA ASN A 80 7.04 -0.57 -5.32
C ASN A 80 6.27 -1.27 -4.18
N CYS A 81 5.26 -0.61 -3.60
CA CYS A 81 4.41 -1.23 -2.59
C CYS A 81 3.67 -2.46 -3.14
N MET A 82 3.09 -2.35 -4.33
CA MET A 82 2.38 -3.45 -4.99
C MET A 82 3.29 -4.66 -5.26
N LEU A 83 4.53 -4.43 -5.71
CA LEU A 83 5.51 -5.52 -5.89
C LEU A 83 5.87 -6.19 -4.56
N GLY A 84 5.99 -5.40 -3.48
CA GLY A 84 6.15 -5.91 -2.12
C GLY A 84 5.00 -6.83 -1.73
N PHE A 85 3.76 -6.45 -2.05
CA PHE A 85 2.57 -7.26 -1.76
C PHE A 85 2.49 -8.52 -2.60
N ILE A 86 2.83 -8.45 -3.89
CA ILE A 86 2.93 -9.65 -4.74
C ILE A 86 3.86 -10.69 -4.11
N THR A 87 4.99 -10.24 -3.57
CA THR A 87 5.94 -11.13 -2.88
C THR A 87 5.38 -11.63 -1.55
N MET A 88 4.72 -10.77 -0.78
CA MET A 88 4.14 -11.09 0.53
C MET A 88 2.99 -12.10 0.45
N TYR A 89 2.12 -11.97 -0.56
CA TYR A 89 0.93 -12.80 -0.73
C TYR A 89 1.18 -14.05 -1.59
N ASN A 90 2.43 -14.46 -1.81
CA ASN A 90 2.75 -15.69 -2.53
C ASN A 90 2.14 -16.92 -1.82
N PRO A 91 1.41 -17.82 -2.51
CA PRO A 91 1.32 -17.99 -3.98
C PRO A 91 0.23 -17.17 -4.70
N ASN A 92 -0.58 -16.39 -3.98
CA ASN A 92 -1.70 -15.61 -4.54
C ASN A 92 -1.30 -14.26 -5.17
N ALA A 93 -0.06 -14.16 -5.64
CA ALA A 93 0.47 -12.99 -6.36
C ALA A 93 -0.45 -12.50 -7.48
N THR A 94 -1.03 -13.44 -8.23
CA THR A 94 -1.95 -13.15 -9.33
C THR A 94 -3.22 -12.44 -8.86
N ALA A 95 -3.77 -12.80 -7.69
CA ALA A 95 -4.96 -12.13 -7.15
C ALA A 95 -4.67 -10.66 -6.86
N VAL A 96 -3.53 -10.36 -6.22
CA VAL A 96 -3.08 -8.99 -5.96
C VAL A 96 -2.91 -8.19 -7.26
N ALA A 97 -2.25 -8.77 -8.27
CA ALA A 97 -2.03 -8.12 -9.56
C ALA A 97 -3.33 -7.81 -10.32
N ARG A 98 -4.41 -8.58 -10.09
CA ARG A 98 -5.70 -8.43 -10.76
C ARG A 98 -6.62 -7.43 -10.07
N LEU A 99 -6.42 -7.13 -8.78
CA LEU A 99 -7.24 -6.19 -8.01
C LEU A 99 -7.50 -4.84 -8.71
N PRO A 100 -6.49 -4.15 -9.28
CA PRO A 100 -6.75 -2.86 -9.93
C PRO A 100 -7.74 -3.01 -11.09
N GLY A 101 -7.54 -4.02 -11.94
CA GLY A 101 -8.41 -4.28 -13.09
C GLY A 101 -9.84 -4.65 -12.70
N LEU A 102 -10.02 -5.46 -11.66
CA LEU A 102 -11.33 -5.86 -11.17
C LEU A 102 -12.11 -4.68 -10.59
N CYS A 103 -11.40 -3.75 -9.95
CA CYS A 103 -11.98 -2.52 -9.42
C CYS A 103 -12.05 -1.36 -10.44
N GLY A 104 -11.83 -1.62 -11.74
CA GLY A 104 -11.91 -0.60 -12.79
C GLY A 104 -10.82 0.48 -12.72
N VAL A 105 -9.74 0.21 -11.97
CA VAL A 105 -8.60 1.11 -11.79
C VAL A 105 -7.52 0.80 -12.82
N SER A 106 -7.13 1.81 -13.60
CA SER A 106 -6.04 1.71 -14.58
C SER A 106 -4.87 2.59 -14.16
N LEU A 107 -3.79 1.98 -13.68
CA LEU A 107 -2.58 2.68 -13.23
C LEU A 107 -1.70 3.19 -14.40
N GLY A 108 -2.04 2.84 -15.64
CA GLY A 108 -1.24 3.15 -16.83
C GLY A 108 0.04 2.30 -16.96
N PHE A 109 0.19 1.28 -16.12
CA PHE A 109 1.22 0.25 -16.18
C PHE A 109 0.67 -1.05 -15.59
N THR A 110 1.31 -2.16 -15.91
CA THR A 110 0.97 -3.48 -15.37
C THR A 110 1.76 -3.75 -14.10
N ILE A 111 1.10 -4.27 -13.08
CA ILE A 111 1.76 -4.76 -11.87
C ILE A 111 2.19 -6.20 -12.12
N ASP A 112 3.49 -6.39 -12.37
CA ASP A 112 4.15 -7.69 -12.56
C ASP A 112 5.45 -7.70 -11.75
N PRO A 113 5.90 -8.84 -11.20
CA PRO A 113 7.20 -8.95 -10.50
C PRO A 113 8.42 -8.43 -11.30
N SER A 114 8.33 -8.30 -12.62
CA SER A 114 9.38 -7.77 -13.49
C SER A 114 9.21 -6.28 -13.85
N THR A 115 8.17 -5.61 -13.34
CA THR A 115 7.90 -4.20 -13.62
C THR A 115 8.98 -3.32 -12.99
N ALA A 116 9.67 -2.54 -13.82
CA ALA A 116 10.65 -1.57 -13.36
C ALA A 116 9.96 -0.28 -12.87
N CYS A 117 9.62 -0.21 -11.58
CA CYS A 117 8.89 0.94 -11.01
C CYS A 117 9.60 2.28 -11.21
N ASP A 118 10.94 2.31 -11.22
CA ASP A 118 11.74 3.54 -11.38
C ASP A 118 11.64 4.18 -12.78
N THR A 119 11.20 3.42 -13.79
CA THR A 119 11.07 3.92 -15.17
C THR A 119 9.67 4.46 -15.48
N ILE A 120 8.74 4.36 -14.52
CA ILE A 120 7.39 4.89 -14.68
C ILE A 120 7.47 6.43 -14.80
N PRO A 121 6.90 7.01 -15.87
CA PRO A 121 6.91 8.44 -16.11
C PRO A 121 5.89 9.20 -15.26
#